data_AF-A0A7C1WRC0-F1
#
_entry.id   AF-A0A7C1WRC0-F1
#
_cell.length_a   1.000
_cell.length_b   1.000
_cell.length_c   1.000
_cell.angle_alpha   90.00
_cell.angle_beta   90.00
_cell.angle_gamma   90.00
#
_symmetry.space_group_name_H-M   'P 1'
#
loop_
_entity.id
_entity.type
_entity.pdbx_description
1 polymer ?
#
loop_
_entity_poly.entity_id
_entity_poly.type
_entity_poly.pdbx_seq_one_letter_code
_entity_poly.pdbx_strand_id
1 'polypeptide(L)'
;MLKNKLIVSFVLLFASTAICFAQSMEPKKQTRMISGMQHTMLYSSMVRRTLMKAEGLNLTEEQKKELSNIKEQYLYPMVRKEADFRVSHMKIMDMLRDPDFDPLKVKSEIKRANDINLEIANMSIDALSAIRKAIGPENFKKIKTMPMMGKPYMKRGGTSDSNDSE
;
A
#
# COMPACT_ATOMS: atom_id res chain seq x y z
N MET A 1 -4.93 -29.55 68.78
CA MET A 1 -5.85 -28.95 67.79
C MET A 1 -5.32 -27.64 67.17
N LEU A 2 -4.01 -27.49 66.95
CA LEU A 2 -3.43 -26.25 66.36
C LEU A 2 -2.68 -26.47 65.03
N LYS A 3 -2.48 -27.72 64.58
CA LYS A 3 -1.71 -28.03 63.37
C LYS A 3 -2.53 -28.00 62.07
N ASN A 4 -3.86 -28.08 62.14
CA ASN A 4 -4.72 -28.14 60.95
C ASN A 4 -5.19 -26.77 60.44
N LYS A 5 -4.96 -25.68 61.18
CA LYS A 5 -5.31 -24.32 60.75
C LYS A 5 -4.21 -23.62 59.95
N LEU A 6 -2.96 -24.08 60.04
CA LEU A 6 -1.84 -23.47 59.33
C LEU A 6 -1.70 -23.96 57.87
N ILE A 7 -2.13 -25.19 57.59
CA ILE A 7 -2.00 -25.82 56.26
C ILE A 7 -3.05 -25.27 55.28
N VAL A 8 -4.23 -24.88 55.77
CA VAL A 8 -5.31 -24.32 54.94
C VAL A 8 -4.96 -22.91 54.45
N SER A 9 -4.15 -22.14 55.19
CA SER A 9 -3.73 -20.80 54.77
C SER A 9 -2.63 -20.78 53.71
N PHE A 10 -1.82 -21.84 53.57
CA PHE A 10 -0.73 -21.84 52.58
C PHE A 10 -1.18 -22.29 51.19
N VAL A 11 -2.19 -23.15 51.09
CA VAL A 11 -2.72 -23.61 49.79
C VAL A 11 -3.59 -22.54 49.10
N LEU A 12 -4.24 -21.66 49.88
CA LEU A 12 -5.02 -20.54 49.34
C LEU A 12 -4.16 -19.34 48.87
N LEU A 13 -2.90 -19.27 49.28
CA LEU A 13 -1.98 -18.18 48.92
C LEU A 13 -1.15 -18.45 47.66
N PHE A 14 -1.10 -19.70 47.19
CA PHE A 14 -0.44 -20.06 45.92
C PHE A 14 -1.39 -20.14 44.72
N ALA A 15 -2.70 -20.08 44.93
CA ALA A 15 -3.68 -20.11 43.84
C ALA A 15 -3.95 -18.73 43.21
N SER A 16 -3.50 -17.63 43.83
CA SER A 16 -3.78 -16.26 43.37
C SER A 16 -2.70 -15.63 42.50
N THR A 17 -1.52 -16.25 42.34
CA THR A 17 -0.49 -15.75 41.41
C THR A 17 -0.52 -16.42 40.04
N ALA A 18 -1.31 -17.47 39.84
CA ALA A 18 -1.39 -18.19 38.57
C ALA A 18 -2.52 -17.71 37.62
N ILE A 19 -3.42 -16.81 38.06
CA ILE A 19 -4.56 -16.34 37.24
C ILE A 19 -4.33 -14.95 36.62
N CYS A 20 -3.18 -14.31 36.85
CA CYS A 20 -2.95 -12.96 36.30
C CYS A 20 -2.43 -12.92 34.85
N PHE A 21 -2.35 -14.05 34.14
CA PHE A 21 -1.85 -14.07 32.74
C PHE A 21 -2.78 -14.72 31.71
N ALA A 22 -4.02 -15.08 32.07
CA ALA A 22 -4.88 -15.85 31.15
C ALA A 22 -6.06 -15.09 30.53
N GLN A 23 -6.33 -13.83 30.87
CA GLN A 23 -7.49 -13.10 30.32
C GLN A 23 -7.17 -11.64 29.96
N SER A 24 -6.37 -11.44 28.92
CA SER A 24 -6.41 -10.23 28.10
C SER A 24 -5.98 -10.50 26.64
N MET A 25 -6.03 -11.76 26.20
CA MET A 25 -5.99 -12.08 24.76
C MET A 25 -7.42 -12.13 24.23
N GLU A 26 -8.12 -11.00 24.35
CA GLU A 26 -9.09 -10.64 23.32
C GLU A 26 -8.35 -10.70 21.98
N PRO A 27 -8.87 -11.37 20.93
CA PRO A 27 -8.39 -11.14 19.58
C PRO A 27 -8.81 -9.71 19.21
N LYS A 28 -8.05 -8.72 19.68
CA LYS A 28 -8.19 -7.33 19.28
C LYS A 28 -8.04 -7.31 17.77
N LYS A 29 -9.18 -7.17 17.10
CA LYS A 29 -9.39 -6.77 15.70
C LYS A 29 -8.07 -6.49 15.01
N GLN A 30 -7.54 -7.51 14.32
CA GLN A 30 -6.55 -7.43 13.23
C GLN A 30 -5.99 -6.01 13.09
N THR A 31 -5.15 -5.61 14.04
CA THR A 31 -4.82 -4.21 14.28
C THR A 31 -3.93 -3.77 13.14
N ARG A 32 -4.52 -3.19 12.09
CA ARG A 32 -3.89 -2.25 11.15
C ARG A 32 -2.38 -2.46 10.92
N MET A 33 -1.91 -3.67 10.67
CA MET A 33 -0.54 -3.91 10.20
C MET A 33 -0.42 -3.65 8.68
N ILE A 34 -1.27 -2.76 8.17
CA ILE A 34 -1.19 -2.15 6.83
C ILE A 34 -0.77 -0.66 6.98
N SER A 35 -0.39 -0.19 8.17
CA SER A 35 0.07 1.19 8.34
C SER A 35 1.51 1.42 7.86
N GLY A 36 2.33 0.37 7.76
CA GLY A 36 3.67 0.44 7.14
C GLY A 36 3.67 0.23 5.62
N MET A 37 2.52 -0.16 5.04
CA MET A 37 2.36 -0.53 3.63
C MET A 37 2.32 0.67 2.66
N GLN A 38 2.59 1.88 3.15
CA GLN A 38 2.44 3.14 2.41
C GLN A 38 3.71 3.62 1.67
N HIS A 39 4.87 2.98 1.85
CA HIS A 39 6.12 3.45 1.25
C HIS A 39 6.59 2.68 0.01
N THR A 40 5.72 1.92 -0.67
CA THR A 40 5.98 1.76 -2.10
C THR A 40 5.81 3.14 -2.71
N MET A 41 6.91 3.80 -3.12
CA MET A 41 6.80 4.93 -4.02
C MET A 41 5.96 4.43 -5.21
N LEU A 42 4.71 4.87 -5.30
CA LEU A 42 3.81 4.45 -6.38
C LEU A 42 4.26 5.19 -7.65
N TYR A 43 5.39 4.80 -8.19
CA TYR A 43 6.00 5.36 -9.39
C TYR A 43 5.02 5.30 -10.57
N SER A 44 4.27 4.20 -10.69
CA SER A 44 3.19 4.08 -11.69
C SER A 44 2.11 5.13 -11.48
N SER A 45 1.78 5.46 -10.22
CA SER A 45 0.81 6.50 -9.88
C SER A 45 1.34 7.89 -10.21
N MET A 46 2.62 8.17 -9.95
CA MET A 46 3.28 9.40 -10.38
C MET A 46 3.20 9.56 -11.90
N VAL A 47 3.63 8.55 -12.66
CA VAL A 47 3.61 8.59 -14.12
C VAL A 47 2.19 8.70 -14.66
N ARG A 48 1.23 7.95 -14.10
CA ARG A 48 -0.20 8.07 -14.44
C ARG A 48 -0.71 9.49 -14.25
N ARG A 49 -0.38 10.13 -13.12
CA ARG A 49 -0.79 11.52 -12.85
C ARG A 49 -0.19 12.49 -13.86
N THR A 50 1.08 12.32 -14.18
CA THR A 50 1.76 13.12 -15.20
C THR A 50 1.08 12.96 -16.57
N LEU A 51 0.77 11.74 -16.98
CA LEU A 51 0.05 11.45 -18.23
C LEU A 51 -1.34 12.08 -18.25
N MET A 52 -2.14 11.92 -17.19
CA MET A 52 -3.47 12.52 -17.10
C MET A 52 -3.43 14.05 -17.20
N LYS A 53 -2.43 14.70 -16.59
CA LYS A 53 -2.26 16.15 -16.71
C LYS A 53 -1.83 16.55 -18.12
N ALA A 54 -0.95 15.77 -18.74
CA ALA A 54 -0.50 16.00 -20.11
C ALA A 54 -1.66 15.89 -21.11
N GLU A 55 -2.56 14.93 -20.95
CA GLU A 55 -3.79 14.78 -21.76
C GLU A 55 -4.76 15.96 -21.65
N GLY A 56 -4.71 16.69 -20.53
CA GLY A 56 -5.50 17.91 -20.34
C GLY A 56 -4.93 19.15 -21.05
N LEU A 57 -3.81 19.03 -21.76
CA LEU A 57 -3.23 20.11 -22.54
C LEU A 57 -3.81 20.13 -23.97
N ASN A 58 -3.72 21.28 -24.63
CA ASN A 58 -4.06 21.40 -26.05
C ASN A 58 -2.92 20.81 -26.91
N LEU A 59 -2.93 19.49 -27.08
CA LEU A 59 -1.93 18.71 -27.81
C LEU A 59 -2.38 18.36 -29.22
N THR A 60 -1.42 18.16 -30.13
CA THR A 60 -1.72 17.60 -31.46
C THR A 60 -2.12 16.12 -31.36
N GLU A 61 -2.74 15.58 -32.41
CA GLU A 61 -3.12 14.15 -32.45
C GLU A 61 -1.90 13.23 -32.39
N GLU A 62 -0.78 13.64 -32.98
CA GLU A 62 0.49 12.92 -32.91
C GLU A 62 1.00 12.85 -31.46
N GLN A 63 0.98 13.98 -30.74
CA GLN A 63 1.39 14.03 -29.33
C GLN A 63 0.48 13.18 -28.44
N LYS A 64 -0.84 13.22 -28.67
CA LYS A 64 -1.79 12.35 -27.95
C LYS A 64 -1.50 10.87 -28.19
N LYS A 65 -1.20 10.50 -29.45
CA LYS A 65 -0.81 9.13 -29.81
C LYS A 65 0.49 8.71 -29.11
N GLU A 66 1.50 9.58 -29.07
CA GLU A 66 2.73 9.32 -28.32
C GLU A 66 2.47 9.10 -26.83
N LEU A 67 1.64 9.94 -26.20
CA LEU A 67 1.24 9.75 -24.79
C LEU A 67 0.51 8.42 -24.55
N SER A 68 -0.33 7.99 -25.49
CA SER A 68 -0.97 6.67 -25.43
C SER A 68 0.04 5.53 -25.50
N ASN A 69 1.02 5.62 -26.41
CA ASN A 69 2.08 4.61 -26.53
C ASN A 69 2.96 4.51 -25.27
N ILE A 70 3.21 5.64 -24.58
CA ILE A 70 3.94 5.65 -23.32
C ILE A 70 3.21 4.83 -22.23
N LYS A 71 1.87 4.77 -22.25
CA LYS A 71 1.12 3.93 -21.31
C LYS A 71 1.43 2.45 -21.51
N GLU A 72 1.41 2.00 -22.76
CA GLU A 72 1.70 0.62 -23.13
C GLU A 72 3.14 0.23 -22.81
N GLN A 73 4.10 1.11 -23.15
CA GLN A 73 5.52 0.84 -22.99
C GLN A 73 5.98 0.88 -21.54
N TYR A 74 5.45 1.80 -20.73
CA TYR A 74 5.96 2.04 -19.39
C TYR A 74 4.91 1.86 -18.31
N LEU A 75 3.74 2.49 -18.44
CA LEU A 75 2.76 2.53 -17.34
C LEU A 75 2.24 1.14 -16.98
N TYR A 76 1.78 0.36 -17.95
CA TYR A 76 1.23 -0.97 -17.66
C TYR A 76 2.28 -1.96 -17.15
N PRO A 77 3.50 -2.03 -17.73
CA PRO A 77 4.55 -2.86 -17.16
C PRO A 77 4.97 -2.44 -15.74
N MET A 78 5.02 -1.13 -15.43
CA MET A 78 5.28 -0.67 -14.07
C MET A 78 4.19 -1.13 -13.09
N VAL A 79 2.91 -1.07 -13.47
CA VAL A 79 1.81 -1.54 -12.61
C VAL A 79 1.96 -3.04 -12.30
N ARG A 80 2.37 -3.85 -13.29
CA ARG A 80 2.63 -5.28 -13.07
C ARG A 80 3.79 -5.49 -12.10
N LYS A 81 4.92 -4.81 -12.31
CA LYS A 81 6.08 -4.89 -11.41
C LYS A 81 5.77 -4.42 -10.00
N GLU A 82 4.94 -3.38 -9.83
CA GLU A 82 4.48 -2.95 -8.50
C GLU A 82 3.64 -4.04 -7.81
N ALA A 83 2.87 -4.84 -8.56
CA ALA A 83 2.18 -6.00 -8.00
C ALA A 83 3.18 -7.09 -7.59
N ASP A 84 4.19 -7.37 -8.41
CA ASP A 84 5.26 -8.33 -8.09
C ASP A 84 6.04 -7.90 -6.83
N PHE A 85 6.32 -6.62 -6.69
CA PHE A 85 6.92 -6.04 -5.48
C PHE A 85 6.05 -6.31 -4.25
N ARG A 86 4.74 -6.05 -4.32
CA ARG A 86 3.81 -6.32 -3.21
C ARG A 86 3.78 -7.79 -2.83
N VAL A 87 3.76 -8.70 -3.82
CA VAL A 87 3.82 -10.14 -3.57
C VAL A 87 5.13 -10.52 -2.87
N SER A 88 6.26 -9.95 -3.29
CA SER A 88 7.57 -10.17 -2.65
C SER A 88 7.56 -9.73 -1.18
N HIS A 89 6.99 -8.55 -0.94
CA HIS A 89 6.88 -8.01 0.40
C HIS A 89 5.95 -8.86 1.29
N MET A 90 4.84 -9.37 0.76
CA MET A 90 3.97 -10.30 1.48
C MET A 90 4.73 -11.58 1.87
N LYS A 91 5.50 -12.16 0.94
CA LYS A 91 6.34 -13.34 1.21
C LYS A 91 7.36 -13.09 2.31
N ILE A 92 8.03 -11.94 2.31
CA ILE A 92 8.97 -11.56 3.39
C ILE A 92 8.25 -11.56 4.74
N MET A 93 7.06 -10.95 4.80
CA MET A 93 6.28 -10.89 6.03
C MET A 93 5.76 -12.26 6.47
N ASP A 94 5.39 -13.12 5.54
CA ASP A 94 4.99 -14.49 5.85
C ASP A 94 6.17 -15.34 6.35
N MET A 95 7.36 -15.20 5.77
CA MET A 95 8.57 -15.85 6.28
C MET A 95 8.91 -15.41 7.71
N LEU A 96 8.81 -14.11 8.00
CA LEU A 96 9.14 -13.55 9.32
C LEU A 96 8.12 -13.87 10.42
N ARG A 97 6.97 -14.46 10.09
CA ARG A 97 6.01 -14.96 11.09
C ARG A 97 6.43 -16.29 11.68
N ASP A 98 7.27 -17.04 11.00
CA ASP A 98 7.85 -18.28 11.49
C ASP A 98 8.94 -17.95 12.53
N PRO A 99 8.84 -18.42 13.80
CA PRO A 99 9.90 -18.20 14.79
C PRO A 99 11.24 -18.85 14.40
N ASP A 100 11.23 -19.87 13.54
CA ASP A 100 12.40 -20.61 13.06
C ASP A 100 12.78 -20.22 11.62
N PHE A 101 12.43 -19.00 11.19
CA PHE A 101 12.68 -18.55 9.83
C PHE A 101 14.17 -18.64 9.42
N ASP A 102 14.41 -18.95 8.15
CA ASP A 102 15.76 -18.96 7.57
C ASP A 102 16.21 -17.53 7.19
N PRO A 103 17.24 -16.96 7.85
CA PRO A 103 17.69 -15.61 7.57
C PRO A 103 18.24 -15.43 6.15
N LEU A 104 18.80 -16.48 5.52
CA LEU A 104 19.33 -16.40 4.16
C LEU A 104 18.20 -16.30 3.13
N LYS A 105 17.10 -17.06 3.32
CA LYS A 105 15.91 -16.96 2.46
C LYS A 105 15.26 -15.59 2.55
N VAL A 106 15.10 -15.06 3.77
CA VAL A 106 14.53 -13.71 3.97
C VAL A 106 15.38 -12.65 3.28
N LYS A 107 16.72 -12.68 3.44
CA LYS A 107 17.63 -11.74 2.78
C LYS A 107 17.57 -11.84 1.25
N SER A 108 17.46 -13.07 0.71
CA SER A 108 17.33 -13.29 -0.73
C SER A 108 16.04 -12.67 -1.28
N GLU A 109 14.92 -12.84 -0.59
CA GLU A 109 13.64 -12.27 -0.99
C GLU A 109 13.61 -10.74 -0.85
N ILE A 110 14.25 -10.18 0.19
CA ILE A 110 14.47 -8.73 0.32
C ILE A 110 15.27 -8.19 -0.86
N LYS A 111 16.36 -8.87 -1.26
CA LYS A 111 17.14 -8.47 -2.44
C LYS A 111 16.26 -8.44 -3.70
N ARG A 112 15.46 -9.49 -3.92
CA ARG A 112 14.53 -9.56 -5.05
C ARG A 112 13.53 -8.39 -5.06
N ALA A 113 12.96 -8.07 -3.90
CA ALA A 113 12.04 -6.93 -3.77
C ALA A 113 12.73 -5.59 -4.09
N ASN A 114 13.96 -5.40 -3.62
CA ASN A 114 14.75 -4.20 -3.89
C ASN A 114 15.12 -4.07 -5.38
N ASP A 115 15.52 -5.18 -6.03
CA ASP A 115 15.83 -5.20 -7.45
C ASP A 115 14.59 -4.79 -8.28
N ILE A 116 13.40 -5.33 -7.96
CA ILE A 116 12.13 -4.92 -8.59
C ILE A 116 11.84 -3.43 -8.38
N ASN A 117 12.03 -2.92 -7.15
CA ASN A 117 11.78 -1.51 -6.84
C ASN A 117 12.73 -0.59 -7.63
N LEU A 118 14.00 -0.96 -7.79
CA LEU A 118 14.96 -0.23 -8.62
C LEU A 118 14.55 -0.23 -10.10
N GLU A 119 14.11 -1.37 -10.63
CA GLU A 119 13.60 -1.45 -12.01
C GLU A 119 12.40 -0.50 -12.23
N ILE A 120 11.44 -0.50 -11.30
CA ILE A 120 10.28 0.40 -11.38
C ILE A 120 10.72 1.87 -11.32
N ALA A 121 11.68 2.20 -10.45
CA ALA A 121 12.22 3.56 -10.34
C ALA A 121 12.85 4.02 -11.66
N ASN A 122 13.68 3.18 -12.29
CA ASN A 122 14.30 3.46 -13.59
C ASN A 122 13.26 3.64 -14.70
N MET A 123 12.29 2.74 -14.78
CA MET A 123 11.17 2.86 -15.74
C MET A 123 10.39 4.15 -15.56
N SER A 124 10.26 4.64 -14.32
CA SER A 124 9.57 5.90 -14.05
C SER A 124 10.33 7.11 -14.60
N ILE A 125 11.67 7.10 -14.51
CA ILE A 125 12.52 8.15 -15.06
C ILE A 125 12.40 8.15 -16.59
N ASP A 126 12.47 6.97 -17.21
CA ASP A 126 12.31 6.81 -18.66
C ASP A 126 10.94 7.29 -19.13
N ALA A 127 9.88 6.91 -18.42
CA ALA A 127 8.52 7.35 -18.73
C ALA A 127 8.37 8.88 -18.63
N LEU A 128 8.89 9.49 -17.56
CA LEU A 128 8.84 10.94 -17.38
C LEU A 128 9.66 11.67 -18.47
N SER A 129 10.80 11.11 -18.86
CA SER A 129 11.62 11.60 -19.96
C SER A 129 10.87 11.53 -21.29
N ALA A 130 10.22 10.40 -21.59
CA ALA A 130 9.41 10.20 -22.77
C ALA A 130 8.22 11.17 -22.82
N ILE A 131 7.52 11.38 -21.70
CA ILE A 131 6.43 12.36 -21.61
C ILE A 131 6.96 13.77 -21.90
N ARG A 132 8.08 14.16 -21.28
CA ARG A 132 8.70 15.48 -21.52
C ARG A 132 9.06 15.67 -22.99
N LYS A 133 9.58 14.63 -23.65
CA LYS A 133 9.92 14.66 -25.07
C LYS A 133 8.67 14.85 -25.93
N ALA A 134 7.59 14.12 -25.66
CA ALA A 134 6.35 14.17 -26.45
C ALA A 134 5.64 15.53 -26.39
N ILE A 135 5.50 16.11 -25.19
CA ILE A 135 4.75 17.37 -25.01
C ILE A 135 5.61 18.63 -25.08
N GLY A 136 6.93 18.48 -24.99
CA GLY A 136 7.90 19.55 -24.92
C GLY A 136 8.14 20.09 -23.49
N PRO A 137 9.30 20.74 -23.25
CA PRO A 137 9.72 21.17 -21.91
C PRO A 137 8.79 22.21 -21.28
N GLU A 138 8.21 23.12 -22.07
CA GLU A 138 7.31 24.15 -21.56
C GLU A 138 5.99 23.57 -21.05
N ASN A 139 5.39 22.67 -21.82
CA ASN A 139 4.20 21.95 -21.39
C ASN A 139 4.49 21.03 -20.20
N PHE A 140 5.65 20.39 -20.18
CA PHE A 140 6.11 19.60 -19.04
C PHE A 140 6.37 20.46 -17.78
N LYS A 141 6.67 21.75 -17.91
CA LYS A 141 6.71 22.67 -16.77
C LYS A 141 5.29 23.00 -16.29
N LYS A 142 4.34 23.24 -17.21
CA LYS A 142 2.94 23.55 -16.90
C LYS A 142 2.24 22.43 -16.12
N ILE A 143 2.46 21.16 -16.46
CA ILE A 143 1.83 20.04 -15.73
C ILE A 143 2.19 20.00 -14.22
N LYS A 144 3.32 20.60 -13.82
CA LYS A 144 3.71 20.67 -12.39
C LYS A 144 2.78 21.59 -11.59
N THR A 145 2.22 22.62 -12.23
CA THR A 145 1.35 23.61 -11.57
C THR A 145 -0.13 23.31 -11.74
N MET A 146 -0.50 22.40 -12.66
CA MET A 146 -1.90 22.00 -12.84
C MET A 146 -2.44 21.30 -11.60
N PRO A 147 -3.64 21.66 -11.11
CA PRO A 147 -4.29 20.92 -10.04
C PRO A 147 -4.57 19.48 -10.51
N MET A 148 -4.61 18.56 -9.56
CA MET A 148 -5.15 17.23 -9.83
C MET A 148 -6.63 17.40 -10.19
N MET A 149 -7.02 17.05 -11.42
CA MET A 149 -8.45 16.96 -11.73
C MET A 149 -9.05 15.90 -10.79
N GLY A 150 -9.80 16.37 -9.80
CA GLY A 150 -10.46 15.52 -8.82
C GLY A 150 -11.45 14.60 -9.52
N LYS A 151 -11.64 13.39 -8.97
CA LYS A 151 -12.81 12.57 -9.31
C LYS A 151 -14.07 13.44 -9.15
N PRO A 152 -15.08 13.33 -10.03
CA PRO A 152 -16.36 13.96 -9.75
C PRO A 152 -16.82 13.48 -8.37
N TYR A 153 -17.10 14.40 -7.46
CA TYR A 153 -17.83 14.08 -6.24
C TYR A 153 -19.15 13.44 -6.67
N MET A 154 -19.25 12.12 -6.58
CA MET A 154 -20.55 11.45 -6.66
C MET A 154 -21.35 11.95 -5.47
N LYS A 155 -22.31 12.85 -5.75
CA LYS A 155 -23.36 13.27 -4.82
C LYS A 155 -24.06 11.98 -4.39
N ARG A 156 -23.73 11.49 -3.18
CA ARG A 156 -24.39 10.35 -2.56
C ARG A 156 -25.88 10.69 -2.51
N GLY A 157 -26.67 9.96 -3.29
CA GLY A 157 -28.10 10.22 -3.50
C GLY A 157 -28.80 10.38 -2.16
N GLY A 158 -29.63 11.43 -2.08
CA GLY A 158 -30.48 11.69 -0.93
C GLY A 158 -31.40 10.51 -0.68
N THR A 159 -31.50 10.12 0.58
CA THR A 159 -32.65 9.38 1.10
C THR A 159 -33.88 10.23 0.86
N SER A 160 -34.70 9.83 -0.11
CA SER A 160 -36.09 10.26 -0.20
C SER A 160 -36.84 9.63 0.97
N ASP A 161 -37.16 10.45 1.97
CA ASP A 161 -38.28 10.19 2.85
C ASP A 161 -39.53 10.06 1.97
N SER A 162 -40.09 8.85 1.91
CA SER A 162 -41.49 8.66 1.53
C SER A 162 -42.23 8.32 2.82
N ASN A 163 -42.71 9.37 3.46
CA ASN A 163 -43.99 9.30 4.16
C ASN A 163 -45.03 9.06 3.07
N ASP A 164 -45.61 7.86 3.02
CA ASP A 164 -46.96 7.69 2.52
C ASP A 164 -47.70 6.79 3.52
N SER A 165 -48.62 7.47 4.20
CA SER A 165 -49.71 6.99 5.02
C SER A 165 -50.70 6.17 4.21
N GLU A 166 -51.07 5.00 4.74
CA GLU A 166 -52.44 4.47 4.78
C GLU A 166 -52.66 3.72 6.10
#